data_AF-A0A1G0VAE7-F1
#
_entry.id   AF-A0A1G0VAE7-F1
#
_cell.length_a   1.000
_cell.length_b   1.000
_cell.length_c   1.000
_cell.angle_alpha   90.00
_cell.angle_beta   90.00
_cell.angle_gamma   90.00
#
_symmetry.space_group_name_H-M   'P 1'
#
loop_
_entity.id
_entity.type
_entity.pdbx_description
1 polymer ?
#
loop_
_entity_poly.entity_id
_entity_poly.type
_entity_poly.pdbx_seq_one_letter_code
_entity_poly.pdbx_strand_id
1 'polypeptide(L)'
;MFEKKDKKSIRNNTIATLLAAVILSIISYLGGIIPWLISVSSNIFKWLTTNISIPIWIFFVLILFPLKSFLAFVNHLRAKGKIEKTISNGKLNTQSPKTNNTTQKPGNNKPQLSSKDYNHDFIYNLKWRWSYSSNGSIINLVPFCPNCDFQVRPHRTSSFQILDNIGFRCEDCCKDIADFDHDYKVLEDKVIRVIQKNIRNDLWQSRIIKE
;
A
#
# COMPACT_ATOMS: atom_id res chain seq x y z
N MET A 1 -35.49 6.03 24.39
CA MET A 1 -34.71 6.40 23.19
C MET A 1 -33.61 7.36 23.65
N PHE A 2 -32.43 6.83 24.00
CA PHE A 2 -31.34 7.63 24.55
C PHE A 2 -30.34 7.96 23.43
N GLU A 3 -30.29 9.24 23.07
CA GLU A 3 -29.36 9.81 22.11
C GLU A 3 -27.95 9.82 22.72
N LYS A 4 -27.03 9.04 22.13
CA LYS A 4 -25.62 9.05 22.50
C LYS A 4 -25.01 10.38 22.07
N LYS A 5 -24.81 11.30 23.02
CA LYS A 5 -23.92 12.45 22.84
C LYS A 5 -22.49 11.93 22.71
N ASP A 6 -21.99 11.90 21.48
CA ASP A 6 -20.58 11.65 21.22
C ASP A 6 -19.75 12.71 21.95
N LYS A 7 -18.91 12.27 22.90
CA LYS A 7 -17.87 13.09 23.53
C LYS A 7 -16.88 13.49 22.43
N LYS A 8 -17.20 14.55 21.68
CA LYS A 8 -16.25 15.22 20.79
C LYS A 8 -15.08 15.68 21.65
N SER A 9 -13.98 14.94 21.50
CA SER A 9 -12.82 15.02 22.35
C SER A 9 -12.21 16.42 22.25
N ILE A 10 -12.03 17.06 23.41
CA ILE A 10 -11.28 18.30 23.58
C ILE A 10 -9.92 18.25 22.86
N ARG A 11 -9.35 17.04 22.69
CA ARG A 11 -8.13 16.79 21.91
C ARG A 11 -8.21 17.16 20.43
N ASN A 12 -9.37 17.05 19.78
CA ASN A 12 -9.47 17.36 18.35
C ASN A 12 -9.42 18.86 18.10
N ASN A 13 -9.92 19.66 19.04
CA ASN A 13 -9.87 21.12 18.94
C ASN A 13 -8.43 21.61 19.13
N THR A 14 -7.66 21.04 20.06
CA THR A 14 -6.24 21.41 20.22
C THR A 14 -5.38 21.03 19.01
N ILE A 15 -5.63 19.87 18.40
CA ILE A 15 -4.91 19.47 17.17
C ILE A 15 -5.24 20.40 15.99
N ALA A 16 -6.51 20.80 15.85
CA ALA A 16 -6.93 21.69 14.77
C ALA A 16 -6.28 23.09 14.87
N THR A 17 -6.26 23.66 16.08
CA THR A 17 -5.62 24.97 16.32
C THR A 17 -4.12 24.93 16.04
N LEU A 18 -3.45 23.84 16.44
CA LEU A 18 -2.01 23.69 16.23
C LEU A 18 -1.67 23.53 14.74
N LEU A 19 -2.48 22.79 13.98
CA LEU A 19 -2.37 22.69 12.52
C LEU A 19 -2.59 24.04 11.82
N ALA A 20 -3.60 24.80 12.23
CA ALA A 20 -3.87 26.11 11.66
C ALA A 20 -2.69 27.07 11.87
N ALA A 21 -2.09 27.09 13.07
CA ALA A 21 -0.92 27.92 13.37
C ALA A 21 0.30 27.57 12.51
N VAL A 22 0.55 26.27 12.26
CA VAL A 22 1.64 25.82 11.39
C VAL A 22 1.40 26.25 9.93
N ILE A 23 0.18 26.08 9.42
CA ILE A 23 -0.18 26.50 8.06
C ILE A 23 0.00 28.02 7.91
N LEU A 24 -0.49 28.80 8.87
CA LEU A 24 -0.32 30.27 8.89
C LEU A 24 1.16 30.68 8.95
N SER A 25 1.99 29.97 9.73
CA SER A 25 3.43 30.22 9.78
C SER A 25 4.10 29.98 8.43
N ILE A 26 3.74 28.89 7.74
CA ILE A 26 4.25 28.57 6.41
C ILE A 26 3.80 29.61 5.38
N ILE A 27 2.53 30.04 5.42
CA ILE A 27 2.00 31.08 4.52
C ILE A 27 2.72 32.41 4.74
N SER A 28 2.91 32.82 5.99
CA SER A 28 3.64 34.06 6.32
C SER A 28 5.11 34.00 5.87
N TYR A 29 5.75 32.84 5.99
CA TYR A 29 7.11 32.62 5.50
C TYR A 29 7.20 32.69 3.97
N LEU A 30 6.22 32.09 3.28
CA LEU A 30 6.12 32.13 1.81
C LEU A 30 5.72 33.52 1.28
N GLY A 31 5.03 34.34 2.09
CA GLY A 31 4.61 35.69 1.72
C GLY A 31 5.76 36.61 1.31
N GLY A 32 6.97 36.41 1.88
CA GLY A 32 8.17 37.14 1.45
C GLY A 32 8.73 36.68 0.09
N ILE A 33 8.45 35.45 -0.31
CA ILE A 33 8.97 34.84 -1.55
C ILE A 33 8.06 35.18 -2.74
N ILE A 34 6.74 35.35 -2.53
CA ILE A 34 5.78 35.64 -3.58
C ILE A 34 6.15 36.87 -4.43
N PRO A 35 6.51 38.04 -3.86
CA PRO A 35 6.90 39.21 -4.64
C PRO A 35 8.14 38.97 -5.49
N TRP A 36 9.14 38.25 -4.95
CA TRP A 36 10.33 37.87 -5.70
C TRP A 36 9.98 36.95 -6.86
N LEU A 37 9.12 35.97 -6.63
CA LEU A 37 8.71 34.98 -7.64
C LEU A 37 7.89 35.61 -8.76
N ILE A 38 7.00 36.56 -8.43
CA ILE A 38 6.28 37.38 -9.42
C ILE A 38 7.27 38.24 -10.22
N SER A 39 8.26 38.84 -9.57
CA SER A 39 9.29 39.64 -10.24
C SER A 39 10.09 38.80 -11.24
N VAL A 40 10.62 37.65 -10.81
CA VAL A 40 11.36 36.71 -11.68
C VAL A 40 10.49 36.23 -12.83
N SER A 41 9.25 35.82 -12.55
CA SER A 41 8.29 35.37 -13.58
C SER A 41 8.01 36.47 -14.61
N SER A 42 7.79 37.71 -14.17
CA SER A 42 7.52 38.83 -15.06
C SER A 42 8.71 39.21 -15.94
N ASN A 43 9.94 39.12 -15.41
CA ASN A 43 11.16 39.38 -16.17
C ASN A 43 11.40 38.31 -17.22
N ILE A 44 11.18 37.03 -16.86
CA ILE A 44 11.21 35.90 -17.79
C ILE A 44 10.15 36.09 -18.87
N PHE A 45 8.92 36.42 -18.49
CA PHE A 45 7.81 36.61 -19.43
C PHE A 45 8.08 37.77 -20.41
N LYS A 46 8.60 38.90 -19.93
CA LYS A 46 9.03 40.01 -20.79
C LYS A 46 10.11 39.57 -21.77
N TRP A 47 11.13 38.85 -21.29
CA TRP A 47 12.22 38.35 -22.14
C TRP A 47 11.74 37.35 -23.21
N LEU A 48 10.80 36.46 -22.85
CA LEU A 48 10.21 35.49 -23.79
C LEU A 48 9.31 36.16 -24.83
N THR A 49 8.62 37.24 -24.48
CA THR A 49 7.68 37.93 -25.39
C THR A 49 8.36 38.94 -26.30
N THR A 50 9.54 39.48 -25.95
CA THR A 50 10.21 40.50 -26.77
C THR A 50 10.99 39.94 -27.96
N ASN A 51 11.46 38.69 -27.90
CA ASN A 51 12.40 38.16 -28.91
C ASN A 51 11.81 37.09 -29.83
N ILE A 52 10.58 36.64 -29.60
CA ILE A 52 10.07 35.46 -30.32
C ILE A 52 8.66 35.73 -30.84
N SER A 53 8.52 35.72 -32.17
CA SER A 53 7.23 35.72 -32.89
C SER A 53 6.49 34.37 -32.75
N ILE A 54 6.53 33.74 -31.58
CA ILE A 54 5.76 32.54 -31.32
C ILE A 54 4.27 32.95 -31.26
N PRO A 55 3.41 32.31 -32.06
CA PRO A 55 1.98 32.49 -31.93
C PRO A 55 1.51 32.16 -30.52
N ILE A 56 0.71 33.04 -29.93
CA ILE A 56 0.17 32.93 -28.56
C ILE A 56 -0.49 31.56 -28.29
N TRP A 57 -1.05 30.90 -29.31
CA TRP A 57 -1.67 29.58 -29.17
C TRP A 57 -0.68 28.47 -28.75
N ILE A 58 0.60 28.54 -29.10
CA ILE A 58 1.61 27.54 -28.72
C ILE A 58 1.84 27.55 -27.20
N PHE A 59 1.82 28.72 -26.56
CA PHE A 59 1.89 28.83 -25.11
C PHE A 59 0.71 28.14 -24.42
N PHE A 60 -0.50 28.28 -24.95
CA PHE A 60 -1.67 27.58 -24.41
C PHE A 60 -1.50 26.06 -24.52
N VAL A 61 -0.97 25.54 -25.64
CA VAL A 61 -0.70 24.10 -25.78
C VAL A 61 0.35 23.62 -24.76
N LEU A 62 1.43 24.38 -24.58
CA LEU A 62 2.51 24.09 -23.63
C LEU A 62 2.03 24.12 -22.17
N ILE A 63 1.03 24.94 -21.83
CA ILE A 63 0.45 25.00 -20.48
C ILE A 63 -0.60 23.90 -20.28
N LEU A 64 -1.43 23.61 -21.29
CA LEU A 64 -2.51 22.62 -21.18
C LEU A 64 -1.99 21.18 -21.03
N PHE A 65 -0.85 20.85 -21.67
CA PHE A 65 -0.26 19.51 -21.58
C PHE A 65 0.16 19.12 -20.15
N PRO A 66 0.98 19.90 -19.43
CA PRO A 66 1.34 19.61 -18.04
C PRO A 66 0.13 19.76 -17.11
N LEU A 67 -0.82 20.65 -17.40
CA LEU A 67 -2.01 20.81 -16.57
C LEU A 67 -2.86 19.53 -16.55
N LYS A 68 -3.07 18.87 -17.70
CA LYS A 68 -3.77 17.57 -17.74
C LYS A 68 -3.03 16.50 -16.94
N SER A 69 -1.71 16.41 -17.10
CA SER A 69 -0.89 15.44 -16.37
C SER A 69 -0.90 15.70 -14.86
N PHE A 70 -0.87 16.98 -14.46
CA PHE A 70 -0.96 17.39 -13.07
C PHE A 70 -2.34 17.09 -12.48
N LEU A 71 -3.43 17.35 -13.20
CA LEU A 71 -4.78 16.98 -12.76
C LEU A 71 -4.95 15.46 -12.61
N ALA A 72 -4.40 14.67 -13.53
CA ALA A 72 -4.37 13.21 -13.40
C ALA A 72 -3.58 12.77 -12.17
N PHE A 73 -2.41 13.37 -11.93
CA PHE A 73 -1.58 13.10 -10.76
C PHE A 73 -2.30 13.48 -9.44
N VAL A 74 -2.92 14.65 -9.37
CA VAL A 74 -3.70 15.09 -8.19
C VAL A 74 -4.88 14.15 -7.95
N ASN A 75 -5.60 13.72 -9.00
CA ASN A 75 -6.68 12.75 -8.88
C ASN A 75 -6.15 11.39 -8.38
N HIS A 76 -4.97 10.96 -8.85
CA HIS A 76 -4.31 9.75 -8.38
C HIS A 76 -3.87 9.86 -6.90
N LEU A 77 -3.32 11.00 -6.47
CA LEU A 77 -3.02 11.25 -5.06
C LEU A 77 -4.29 11.23 -4.19
N ARG A 78 -5.38 11.81 -4.69
CA ARG A 78 -6.68 11.82 -4.01
C ARG A 78 -7.27 10.41 -3.88
N ALA A 79 -7.09 9.56 -4.90
CA ALA A 79 -7.52 8.18 -4.88
C ALA A 79 -6.75 7.36 -3.83
N LYS A 80 -5.42 7.54 -3.73
CA LYS A 80 -4.59 6.88 -2.71
C LYS A 80 -5.00 7.28 -1.28
N GLY A 81 -5.28 8.56 -1.03
CA GLY A 81 -5.71 9.03 0.30
C GLY A 81 -7.06 8.48 0.78
N LYS A 82 -7.92 7.98 -0.12
CA LYS A 82 -9.20 7.34 0.25
C LYS A 82 -9.00 5.90 0.74
N ILE A 83 -7.98 5.21 0.26
CA ILE A 83 -7.71 3.81 0.61
C ILE A 83 -7.17 3.70 2.05
N GLU A 84 -6.30 4.63 2.48
CA GLU A 84 -5.78 4.65 3.85
C GLU A 84 -6.86 4.92 4.90
N LYS A 85 -7.87 5.73 4.58
CA LYS A 85 -8.99 6.00 5.51
C LYS A 85 -9.91 4.79 5.68
N THR A 86 -10.07 3.96 4.64
CA THR A 86 -10.83 2.71 4.73
C THR A 86 -10.07 1.65 5.53
N ILE A 87 -8.73 1.63 5.45
CA ILE A 87 -7.90 0.72 6.26
C ILE A 87 -7.84 1.18 7.74
N SER A 88 -7.85 2.48 8.02
CA SER A 88 -7.87 3.02 9.39
C SER A 88 -9.24 2.90 10.08
N ASN A 89 -10.35 3.00 9.34
CA ASN A 89 -11.69 2.79 9.90
C ASN A 89 -12.13 1.31 9.87
N GLY A 90 -11.43 0.49 9.09
CA GLY A 90 -11.39 -0.97 9.21
C GLY A 90 -10.52 -1.44 10.37
N LYS A 91 -10.46 -0.68 11.48
CA LYS A 91 -10.08 -1.23 12.78
C LYS A 91 -11.22 -2.14 13.25
N LEU A 92 -11.24 -3.32 12.63
CA LEU A 92 -11.25 -4.57 13.33
C LEU A 92 -11.99 -4.50 14.67
N ASN A 93 -13.31 -4.56 14.61
CA ASN A 93 -14.08 -5.25 15.64
C ASN A 93 -13.68 -6.74 15.60
N THR A 94 -12.43 -7.06 15.96
CA THR A 94 -12.13 -8.34 16.58
C THR A 94 -12.66 -8.20 18.00
N GLN A 95 -13.96 -8.40 18.14
CA GLN A 95 -14.41 -9.15 19.29
C GLN A 95 -13.68 -10.49 19.17
N SER A 96 -12.60 -10.60 19.95
CA SER A 96 -12.06 -11.90 20.33
C SER A 96 -13.24 -12.77 20.73
N PRO A 97 -13.48 -13.91 20.06
CA PRO A 97 -14.45 -14.87 20.55
C PRO A 97 -13.92 -15.28 21.93
N LYS A 98 -14.64 -14.89 22.99
CA LYS A 98 -14.46 -15.54 24.28
C LYS A 98 -14.70 -17.01 24.04
N THR A 99 -13.64 -17.80 24.16
CA THR A 99 -13.64 -19.26 24.15
C THR A 99 -14.49 -19.71 25.33
N ASN A 100 -15.79 -19.81 25.11
CA ASN A 100 -16.71 -20.42 26.06
C ASN A 100 -16.54 -21.92 25.90
N ASN A 101 -15.78 -22.52 26.82
CA ASN A 101 -15.70 -23.95 27.03
C ASN A 101 -17.12 -24.53 27.07
N THR A 102 -17.55 -25.14 25.96
CA THR A 102 -18.81 -25.87 25.89
C THR A 102 -18.49 -27.28 25.44
N THR A 103 -18.63 -28.16 26.42
CA THR A 103 -18.81 -29.61 26.38
C THR A 103 -19.06 -30.18 24.98
N GLN A 104 -18.12 -31.03 24.59
CA GLN A 104 -18.15 -31.85 23.39
C GLN A 104 -19.45 -32.66 23.32
N LYS A 105 -20.27 -32.39 22.31
CA LYS A 105 -21.30 -33.30 21.82
C LYS A 105 -20.65 -34.21 20.76
N PRO A 106 -20.68 -35.54 20.92
CA PRO A 106 -20.05 -36.47 20.00
C PRO A 106 -20.92 -36.65 18.75
N GLY A 107 -20.28 -36.65 17.58
CA GLY A 107 -20.90 -37.04 16.31
C GLY A 107 -20.90 -35.93 15.26
N ASN A 108 -19.73 -35.61 14.72
CA ASN A 108 -19.48 -35.16 13.35
C ASN A 108 -17.96 -35.04 13.16
N ASN A 109 -17.34 -36.06 12.56
CA ASN A 109 -15.89 -36.18 12.40
C ASN A 109 -15.38 -35.16 11.34
N LYS A 110 -15.24 -33.90 11.73
CA LYS A 110 -14.51 -32.91 10.92
C LYS A 110 -13.01 -33.22 11.05
N PRO A 111 -12.26 -33.32 9.94
CA PRO A 111 -10.82 -33.54 9.99
C PRO A 111 -10.15 -32.50 10.89
N GLN A 112 -9.42 -32.96 11.90
CA GLN A 112 -8.66 -32.09 12.80
C GLN A 112 -7.42 -31.59 12.05
N LEU A 113 -7.52 -30.45 11.37
CA LEU A 113 -6.36 -29.82 10.71
C LEU A 113 -5.35 -29.37 11.76
N SER A 114 -4.08 -29.72 11.55
CA SER A 114 -2.96 -29.20 12.30
C SER A 114 -2.47 -27.88 11.70
N SER A 115 -1.90 -27.00 12.52
CA SER A 115 -1.22 -25.80 12.00
C SER A 115 -0.05 -26.15 11.05
N LYS A 116 0.48 -27.37 11.13
CA LYS A 116 1.51 -27.89 10.22
C LYS A 116 1.02 -28.11 8.78
N ASP A 117 -0.30 -28.24 8.59
CA ASP A 117 -0.91 -28.42 7.27
C ASP A 117 -1.02 -27.08 6.52
N TYR A 118 -0.83 -25.95 7.21
CA TYR A 118 -0.77 -24.62 6.60
C TYR A 118 0.61 -24.35 6.00
N ASN A 119 0.84 -24.85 4.79
CA ASN A 119 2.14 -24.80 4.12
C ASN A 119 2.12 -24.01 2.79
N HIS A 120 0.99 -23.39 2.45
CA HIS A 120 0.85 -22.53 1.28
C HIS A 120 -0.22 -21.46 1.51
N ASP A 121 -0.10 -20.32 0.81
CA ASP A 121 -1.10 -19.24 0.82
C ASP A 121 -0.87 -18.26 -0.34
N PHE A 122 -1.90 -17.49 -0.68
CA PHE A 122 -1.83 -16.35 -1.58
C PHE A 122 -1.49 -15.06 -0.82
N ILE A 123 -0.29 -14.54 -1.05
CA ILE A 123 0.24 -13.35 -0.37
C ILE A 123 0.90 -12.44 -1.42
N TYR A 124 0.46 -11.18 -1.47
CA TYR A 124 0.92 -10.18 -2.45
C TYR A 124 0.80 -10.63 -3.91
N ASN A 125 -0.33 -11.23 -4.28
CA ASN A 125 -0.61 -11.78 -5.63
C ASN A 125 0.31 -12.92 -6.08
N LEU A 126 1.12 -13.47 -5.19
CA LEU A 126 1.95 -14.65 -5.42
C LEU A 126 1.42 -15.83 -4.60
N LYS A 127 1.48 -17.05 -5.17
CA LYS A 127 1.23 -18.27 -4.41
C LYS A 127 2.54 -18.65 -3.71
N TRP A 128 2.57 -18.62 -2.39
CA TRP A 128 3.76 -19.00 -1.61
C TRP A 128 3.60 -20.42 -1.10
N ARG A 129 4.70 -21.18 -1.10
CA ARG A 129 4.80 -22.49 -0.43
C ARG A 129 5.98 -22.47 0.52
N TRP A 130 5.85 -23.17 1.64
CA TRP A 130 6.91 -23.31 2.63
C TRP A 130 6.82 -24.66 3.34
N SER A 131 7.82 -24.96 4.16
CA SER A 131 7.81 -26.08 5.08
C SER A 131 8.12 -25.61 6.50
N TYR A 132 7.81 -26.45 7.48
CA TYR A 132 8.20 -26.21 8.87
C TYR A 132 9.37 -27.11 9.23
N SER A 133 10.39 -26.52 9.83
CA SER A 133 11.46 -27.27 10.49
C SER A 133 10.96 -27.90 11.80
N SER A 134 11.77 -28.77 12.40
CA SER A 134 11.43 -29.45 13.66
C SER A 134 11.18 -28.50 14.83
N ASN A 135 11.79 -27.31 14.82
CA ASN A 135 11.57 -26.27 15.83
C ASN A 135 10.35 -25.36 15.55
N GLY A 136 9.61 -25.62 14.46
CA GLY A 136 8.46 -24.80 14.03
C GLY A 136 8.81 -23.55 13.21
N SER A 137 10.09 -23.33 12.88
CA SER A 137 10.49 -22.21 12.00
C SER A 137 10.13 -22.51 10.55
N ILE A 138 9.69 -21.47 9.83
CA ILE A 138 9.39 -21.52 8.40
C ILE A 138 10.70 -21.67 7.62
N ILE A 139 10.77 -22.67 6.75
CA ILE A 139 11.90 -22.97 5.87
C ILE A 139 11.40 -23.19 4.44
N ASN A 140 12.31 -23.13 3.45
CA ASN A 140 11.98 -23.34 2.02
C ASN A 140 10.82 -22.46 1.53
N LEU A 141 10.81 -21.18 1.90
CA LEU A 141 9.80 -20.23 1.46
C LEU A 141 10.04 -19.88 -0.02
N VAL A 142 9.13 -20.29 -0.90
CA VAL A 142 9.29 -20.17 -2.35
C VAL A 142 8.00 -19.63 -2.99
N PRO A 143 8.10 -18.65 -3.91
CA PRO A 143 6.96 -18.17 -4.68
C PRO A 143 6.70 -19.00 -5.94
N PHE A 144 5.42 -19.14 -6.28
CA PHE A 144 4.89 -19.89 -7.43
C PHE A 144 3.91 -19.03 -8.22
N CYS A 145 3.84 -19.29 -9.53
CA CYS A 145 2.88 -18.65 -10.42
C CYS A 145 1.46 -19.10 -10.09
N PRO A 146 0.50 -18.19 -9.92
CA PRO A 146 -0.87 -18.57 -9.60
C PRO A 146 -1.64 -19.20 -10.76
N ASN A 147 -1.15 -19.10 -12.00
CA ASN A 147 -1.86 -19.64 -13.17
C ASN A 147 -1.41 -21.05 -13.55
N CYS A 148 -0.10 -21.32 -13.55
CA CYS A 148 0.46 -22.60 -14.00
C CYS A 148 1.25 -23.35 -12.92
N ASP A 149 1.28 -22.84 -11.68
CA ASP A 149 2.00 -23.45 -10.55
C ASP A 149 3.50 -23.66 -10.79
N PHE A 150 4.09 -22.91 -11.74
CA PHE A 150 5.53 -22.90 -11.99
C PHE A 150 6.24 -22.06 -10.93
N GLN A 151 7.37 -22.55 -10.40
CA GLN A 151 8.19 -21.80 -9.45
C GLN A 151 8.72 -20.52 -10.11
N VAL A 152 8.49 -19.36 -9.49
CA VAL A 152 8.95 -18.07 -10.04
C VAL A 152 10.17 -17.57 -9.30
N ARG A 153 11.07 -16.90 -10.03
CA ARG A 153 12.26 -16.27 -9.45
C ARG A 153 12.15 -14.75 -9.53
N PRO A 154 12.66 -14.02 -8.53
CA PRO A 154 12.72 -12.57 -8.61
C PRO A 154 13.69 -12.16 -9.72
N HIS A 155 13.32 -11.17 -10.52
CA HIS A 155 14.20 -10.50 -11.47
C HIS A 155 14.26 -9.01 -11.17
N ARG A 156 15.38 -8.36 -11.48
CA ARG A 156 15.49 -6.91 -11.30
C ARG A 156 14.72 -6.20 -12.42
N THR A 157 13.84 -5.28 -12.04
CA THR A 157 13.04 -4.50 -13.00
C THR A 157 13.64 -3.13 -13.30
N SER A 158 14.47 -2.59 -12.41
CA SER A 158 15.14 -1.31 -12.60
C SER A 158 16.44 -1.46 -13.40
N SER A 159 16.63 -0.59 -14.39
CA SER A 159 17.94 -0.42 -15.06
C SER A 159 18.92 0.37 -14.19
N PHE A 160 18.44 1.06 -13.16
CA PHE A 160 19.24 1.88 -12.27
C PHE A 160 19.64 1.11 -11.02
N GLN A 161 20.95 1.00 -10.76
CA GLN A 161 21.52 0.28 -9.61
C GLN A 161 21.11 0.85 -8.24
N ILE A 162 20.54 2.06 -8.20
CA ILE A 162 20.26 2.79 -6.95
C ILE A 162 18.92 2.34 -6.32
N LEU A 163 18.02 1.75 -7.11
CA LEU A 163 16.72 1.29 -6.63
C LEU A 163 16.60 -0.21 -6.90
N ASP A 164 16.72 -1.03 -5.86
CA ASP A 164 16.48 -2.47 -5.95
C ASP A 164 14.98 -2.74 -6.07
N ASN A 165 14.47 -2.64 -7.30
CA ASN A 165 13.12 -3.05 -7.63
C ASN A 165 13.16 -4.49 -8.13
N ILE A 166 12.29 -5.31 -7.56
CA ILE A 166 12.14 -6.72 -7.94
C ILE A 166 10.78 -6.93 -8.60
N GLY A 167 10.79 -7.71 -9.67
CA GLY A 167 9.59 -8.19 -10.35
C GLY A 167 9.52 -9.70 -10.33
N PHE A 168 8.33 -10.22 -10.52
CA PHE A 168 8.06 -11.64 -10.67
C PHE A 168 7.35 -11.87 -12.00
N ARG A 169 8.06 -12.50 -12.93
CA ARG A 169 7.52 -12.94 -14.21
C ARG A 169 7.58 -14.46 -14.26
N CYS A 170 6.50 -15.08 -14.72
CA CYS A 170 6.50 -16.52 -14.92
C CYS A 170 7.21 -16.87 -16.23
N GLU A 171 8.17 -17.80 -16.18
CA GLU A 171 8.89 -18.27 -17.37
C GLU A 171 8.01 -19.14 -18.27
N ASP A 172 7.07 -19.89 -17.69
CA ASP A 172 6.18 -20.81 -18.42
C ASP A 172 5.03 -20.06 -19.12
N CYS A 173 4.19 -19.32 -18.36
CA CYS A 173 3.08 -18.58 -18.95
C CYS A 173 3.42 -17.15 -19.43
N CYS A 174 4.69 -16.73 -19.30
CA CYS A 174 5.20 -15.42 -19.71
C CYS A 174 4.50 -14.19 -19.10
N LYS A 175 3.65 -14.37 -18.09
CA LYS A 175 2.86 -13.32 -17.44
C LYS A 175 3.64 -12.63 -16.32
N ASP A 176 3.58 -11.30 -16.29
CA ASP A 176 4.04 -10.51 -15.14
C ASP A 176 3.01 -10.62 -14.00
N ILE A 177 3.49 -11.01 -12.82
CA ILE A 177 2.64 -11.35 -11.67
C ILE A 177 2.59 -10.19 -10.68
N ALA A 178 3.76 -9.67 -10.29
CA ALA A 178 3.89 -8.64 -9.27
C ALA A 178 5.23 -7.92 -9.39
N ASP A 179 5.22 -6.62 -9.05
CA ASP A 179 6.40 -5.76 -8.93
C ASP A 179 6.44 -5.09 -7.55
N PHE A 180 7.65 -4.94 -7.01
CA PHE A 180 7.88 -4.37 -5.69
C PHE A 180 9.08 -3.42 -5.68
N ASP A 181 8.93 -2.31 -4.96
CA ASP A 181 9.95 -1.26 -4.83
C ASP A 181 11.00 -1.55 -3.73
N HIS A 182 11.25 -2.84 -3.44
CA HIS A 182 12.13 -3.26 -2.34
C HIS A 182 12.91 -4.52 -2.70
N ASP A 183 14.06 -4.72 -2.03
CA ASP A 183 14.84 -5.95 -2.12
C ASP A 183 14.03 -7.20 -1.71
N TYR A 184 14.38 -8.32 -2.32
CA TYR A 184 13.74 -9.62 -2.14
C TYR A 184 13.76 -10.09 -0.68
N LYS A 185 14.85 -9.83 0.06
CA LYS A 185 14.93 -10.16 1.49
C LYS A 185 13.85 -9.45 2.32
N VAL A 186 13.59 -8.18 2.01
CA VAL A 186 12.56 -7.39 2.70
C VAL A 186 11.17 -7.95 2.39
N LEU A 187 10.94 -8.41 1.16
CA LEU A 187 9.70 -9.07 0.77
C LEU A 187 9.52 -10.41 1.52
N GLU A 188 10.55 -11.25 1.57
CA GLU A 188 10.51 -12.52 2.33
C GLU A 188 10.17 -12.28 3.81
N ASP A 189 10.84 -11.33 4.47
CA ASP A 189 10.54 -10.96 5.86
C ASP A 189 9.09 -10.47 6.05
N LYS A 190 8.54 -9.75 5.07
CA LYS A 190 7.13 -9.34 5.09
C LYS A 190 6.20 -10.55 4.96
N VAL A 191 6.52 -11.50 4.08
CA VAL A 191 5.74 -12.74 3.89
C VAL A 191 5.76 -13.60 5.16
N ILE A 192 6.93 -13.82 5.76
CA ILE A 192 7.08 -14.55 7.03
C ILE A 192 6.21 -13.94 8.12
N ARG A 193 6.22 -12.61 8.27
CA ARG A 193 5.38 -11.90 9.26
C ARG A 193 3.89 -12.06 8.99
N VAL A 194 3.47 -12.11 7.73
CA VAL A 194 2.06 -12.38 7.35
C VAL A 194 1.68 -13.81 7.72
N ILE A 195 2.50 -14.80 7.40
CA ILE A 195 2.26 -16.21 7.77
C ILE A 195 2.14 -16.34 9.29
N GLN A 196 3.10 -15.80 10.05
CA GLN A 196 3.07 -15.81 11.51
C GLN A 196 1.82 -15.11 12.08
N LYS A 197 1.40 -13.98 11.50
CA LYS A 197 0.16 -13.30 11.88
C LYS A 197 -1.07 -14.18 11.63
N ASN A 198 -1.12 -14.89 10.50
CA ASN A 198 -2.23 -15.78 10.16
C ASN A 198 -2.30 -16.99 11.11
N ILE A 199 -1.15 -17.55 11.50
CA ILE A 199 -1.05 -18.61 12.50
C ILE A 199 -1.56 -18.12 13.86
N ARG A 200 -1.07 -16.99 14.36
CA ARG A 200 -1.47 -16.46 15.68
C ARG A 200 -2.95 -16.13 15.83
N ASN A 201 -3.61 -15.79 14.72
CA ASN A 201 -5.01 -15.37 14.70
C ASN A 201 -5.96 -16.47 14.22
N ASP A 202 -5.47 -17.70 14.03
CA ASP A 202 -6.23 -18.85 13.48
C ASP A 202 -6.91 -18.57 12.12
N LEU A 203 -6.43 -17.57 11.38
CA LEU A 203 -6.98 -17.21 10.07
C LEU A 203 -6.65 -18.24 8.99
N TRP A 204 -5.61 -19.04 9.21
CA TRP A 204 -5.13 -20.06 8.30
C TRP A 204 -6.18 -21.14 7.99
N GLN A 205 -7.02 -21.51 8.96
CA GLN A 205 -8.05 -22.54 8.79
C GLN A 205 -9.05 -22.17 7.69
N SER A 206 -9.43 -20.89 7.65
CA SER A 206 -10.37 -20.37 6.65
C SER A 206 -9.79 -20.30 5.24
N ARG A 207 -8.45 -20.35 5.11
CA ARG A 207 -7.74 -20.24 3.83
C ARG A 207 -7.55 -21.60 3.19
N ILE A 208 -7.19 -22.61 3.97
CA ILE A 208 -7.05 -23.99 3.46
C ILE A 208 -8.37 -24.52 2.89
N ILE A 209 -9.52 -24.13 3.48
CA ILE A 209 -10.84 -24.60 3.03
C ILE A 209 -11.30 -23.95 1.72
N LYS A 210 -10.69 -22.83 1.30
CA LYS A 210 -11.11 -22.07 0.12
C LYS A 210 -10.38 -22.45 -1.17
N GLU A 211 -9.29 -23.21 -1.07
CA GLU A 211 -8.65 -23.84 -2.25
C GLU A 211 -9.39 -25.12 -2.64
#